data_AF-A0A447IBD5-F1
#
_entry.id   AF-A0A447IBD5-F1
#
_cell.length_a   1.000
_cell.length_b   1.000
_cell.length_c   1.000
_cell.angle_alpha   90.00
_cell.angle_beta   90.00
_cell.angle_gamma   90.00
#
_symmetry.space_group_name_H-M   'P 1'
#
loop_
_entity.id
_entity.type
_entity.pdbx_description
1 polymer ?
#
loop_
_entity_poly.entity_id
_entity_poly.type
_entity_poly.pdbx_seq_one_letter_code
_entity_poly.pdbx_strand_id
1 'polypeptide(L)'
;MGTELLEAPGALYLGSDVVAAQLSGPRHFRSAAAAIRFAMEQAAPVSLRGAALQVGGVVLDREQIRMLHLDMKAVEAAAMRSASLARQDAGWAGSSSSL
;
A
#
# COMPACT_ATOMS: atom_id res chain seq x y z
N MET A 1 1.41 -13.33 -4.89
CA MET A 1 0.00 -12.92 -4.73
C MET A 1 -0.29 -11.84 -5.77
N GLY A 2 -1.41 -11.94 -6.50
CA GLY A 2 -1.70 -11.07 -7.64
C GLY A 2 -2.16 -9.68 -7.24
N THR A 3 -1.92 -8.70 -8.11
CA THR A 3 -2.42 -7.32 -8.02
C THR A 3 -3.95 -7.26 -7.85
N GLU A 4 -4.68 -8.28 -8.28
CA GLU A 4 -6.13 -8.40 -8.13
C GLU A 4 -6.60 -8.31 -6.66
N LEU A 5 -5.83 -8.85 -5.71
CA LEU A 5 -6.16 -8.75 -4.29
C LEU A 5 -6.11 -7.29 -3.82
N LEU A 6 -5.18 -6.50 -4.35
CA LEU A 6 -4.99 -5.09 -3.99
C LEU A 6 -6.10 -4.20 -4.56
N GLU A 7 -6.65 -4.57 -5.72
CA GLU A 7 -7.75 -3.87 -6.37
C GLU A 7 -9.13 -4.26 -5.79
N ALA A 8 -9.24 -5.46 -5.19
CA ALA A 8 -10.49 -5.95 -4.61
C ALA A 8 -10.92 -5.14 -3.37
N PRO A 9 -12.24 -4.95 -3.17
CA PRO A 9 -12.77 -4.24 -2.00
C PRO A 9 -12.41 -4.96 -0.70
N GLY A 10 -12.15 -4.19 0.35
CA GLY A 10 -11.70 -4.71 1.64
C GLY A 10 -12.33 -4.03 2.84
N ALA A 11 -12.46 -4.78 3.93
CA ALA A 11 -12.91 -4.32 5.23
C ALA A 11 -11.74 -4.33 6.22
N LEU A 12 -11.35 -3.15 6.70
CA LEU A 12 -10.26 -2.96 7.65
C LEU A 12 -10.81 -2.82 9.07
N TYR A 13 -10.34 -3.66 9.96
CA TYR A 13 -10.62 -3.61 11.40
C TYR A 13 -9.40 -2.96 12.08
N LEU A 14 -9.65 -1.97 12.92
CA LEU A 14 -8.59 -1.21 13.61
C LEU A 14 -8.85 -1.18 15.11
N GLY A 15 -7.83 -1.48 15.90
CA GLY A 15 -7.95 -1.53 17.35
C GLY A 15 -6.59 -1.76 18.03
N SER A 16 -6.52 -1.42 19.31
CA SER A 16 -5.36 -1.72 20.17
C SER A 16 -5.07 -3.21 20.29
N ASP A 17 -6.10 -4.02 20.09
CA ASP A 17 -6.12 -5.48 20.16
C ASP A 17 -7.30 -5.99 19.30
N VAL A 18 -7.36 -7.31 19.11
CA VAL A 18 -8.38 -7.93 18.26
C VAL A 18 -9.79 -7.66 18.78
N VAL A 19 -10.00 -7.60 20.10
CA VAL A 19 -11.31 -7.35 20.70
C VAL A 19 -11.76 -5.92 20.43
N ALA A 20 -10.88 -4.94 20.65
CA ALA A 20 -11.13 -3.53 20.34
C ALA A 20 -11.37 -3.29 18.85
N ALA A 21 -10.68 -4.04 17.99
CA ALA A 21 -10.87 -3.97 16.54
C ALA A 21 -12.25 -4.49 16.12
N GLN A 22 -12.73 -5.57 16.74
CA GLN A 22 -14.08 -6.09 16.52
C GLN A 22 -15.16 -5.15 17.06
N LEU A 23 -14.95 -4.55 18.23
CA LEU A 23 -15.88 -3.57 18.82
C LEU A 23 -16.01 -2.30 17.99
N SER A 24 -14.91 -1.84 17.38
CA SER A 24 -14.89 -0.68 16.49
C SER A 24 -15.55 -0.96 15.13
N GLY A 25 -15.60 -2.24 14.75
CA GLY A 25 -16.22 -2.72 13.51
C GLY A 25 -15.38 -2.48 12.25
N PRO A 26 -15.84 -3.02 11.10
CA PRO A 26 -15.13 -2.90 9.84
C PRO A 26 -15.28 -1.52 9.23
N ARG A 27 -14.15 -0.95 8.82
CA ARG A 27 -14.12 0.19 7.91
C ARG A 27 -13.94 -0.29 6.47
N HIS A 28 -14.93 -0.03 5.63
CA HIS A 28 -14.94 -0.48 4.25
C HIS A 28 -14.13 0.46 3.35
N PHE A 29 -13.37 -0.13 2.45
CA PHE A 29 -12.59 0.57 1.43
C PHE A 29 -12.90 0.00 0.05
N ARG A 30 -12.82 0.87 -0.96
CA ARG A 30 -13.02 0.50 -2.37
C ARG A 30 -12.01 -0.53 -2.87
N SER A 31 -10.83 -0.56 -2.26
CA SER A 31 -9.75 -1.48 -2.60
C SER A 31 -8.86 -1.78 -1.38
N ALA A 32 -8.26 -2.96 -1.34
CA ALA A 32 -7.35 -3.37 -0.28
C ALA A 32 -6.09 -2.49 -0.24
N ALA A 33 -5.57 -2.03 -1.39
CA ALA A 33 -4.49 -1.06 -1.45
C ALA A 33 -4.83 0.24 -0.69
N ALA A 34 -6.06 0.74 -0.84
CA ALA A 34 -6.51 1.93 -0.12
C ALA A 34 -6.62 1.68 1.39
N ALA A 35 -7.10 0.50 1.79
CA ALA A 35 -7.16 0.10 3.19
C ALA A 35 -5.76 0.00 3.81
N ILE A 36 -4.80 -0.61 3.11
CA ILE A 36 -3.40 -0.78 3.56
C ILE A 36 -2.72 0.58 3.73
N ARG A 37 -2.86 1.49 2.75
CA ARG A 37 -2.33 2.85 2.88
C ARG A 37 -2.97 3.59 4.06
N PHE A 38 -4.28 3.49 4.23
CA PHE A 38 -4.95 4.09 5.39
C PHE A 38 -4.40 3.53 6.71
N ALA A 39 -4.27 2.21 6.82
CA ALA A 39 -3.75 1.55 8.01
C ALA A 39 -2.33 2.02 8.35
N MET A 40 -1.46 2.19 7.36
CA MET A 40 -0.04 2.50 7.59
C MET A 40 0.26 3.99 7.71
N GLU A 41 -0.50 4.84 7.02
CA GLU A 41 -0.22 6.28 6.94
C GLU A 41 -1.13 7.11 7.83
N GLN A 42 -2.36 6.65 8.09
CA GLN A 42 -3.38 7.45 8.78
C GLN A 42 -3.81 6.85 10.13
N ALA A 43 -3.65 5.55 10.36
CA ALA A 43 -4.03 4.95 11.63
C ALA A 43 -2.98 5.23 12.73
N ALA A 44 -3.46 5.44 13.97
CA ALA A 44 -2.57 5.60 15.11
C ALA A 44 -1.76 4.30 15.35
N PRO A 45 -0.50 4.38 15.83
CA PRO A 45 0.36 3.21 16.03
C PRO A 45 -0.26 2.11 16.90
N VAL A 46 -1.11 2.49 17.86
CA VAL A 46 -1.82 1.56 18.73
C VAL A 46 -2.91 0.79 17.99
N SER A 47 -3.61 1.42 17.04
CA SER A 47 -4.72 0.84 16.27
C SER A 47 -4.27 -0.24 15.29
N LEU A 48 -2.96 -0.32 15.02
CA LEU A 48 -2.36 -1.34 14.18
C LEU A 48 -2.10 -2.66 14.92
N ARG A 49 -2.07 -2.68 16.26
CA ARG A 49 -1.74 -3.90 17.03
C ARG A 49 -2.78 -5.00 16.86
N GLY A 50 -4.06 -4.63 16.84
CA GLY A 50 -5.18 -5.53 16.57
C GLY A 50 -5.70 -5.47 15.14
N ALA A 51 -4.94 -4.86 14.21
CA ALA A 51 -5.45 -4.62 12.87
C ALA A 51 -5.57 -5.92 12.06
N ALA A 52 -6.69 -6.03 11.35
CA ALA A 52 -6.94 -7.09 10.39
C ALA A 52 -7.62 -6.50 9.15
N LEU A 53 -7.23 -6.96 7.98
CA LEU A 53 -7.83 -6.56 6.71
C LEU A 53 -8.47 -7.77 6.05
N GLN A 54 -9.79 -7.76 5.93
CA GLN A 54 -10.52 -8.77 5.20
C GLN A 54 -10.71 -8.32 3.75
N VAL A 55 -10.29 -9.15 2.80
CA VAL A 55 -10.48 -8.92 1.36
C VAL A 55 -11.12 -10.17 0.78
N GLY A 56 -12.41 -10.08 0.43
CA GLY A 56 -13.21 -11.26 0.09
C GLY A 56 -13.20 -12.31 1.22
N GLY A 57 -12.64 -13.49 0.94
CA GLY A 57 -12.51 -14.61 1.89
C GLY A 57 -11.17 -14.71 2.62
N VAL A 58 -10.24 -13.78 2.39
CA VAL A 58 -8.90 -13.79 3.00
C VAL A 58 -8.84 -12.74 4.09
N VAL A 59 -8.28 -13.11 5.24
CA VAL A 59 -7.98 -12.18 6.33
C VAL A 59 -6.47 -12.01 6.40
N LEU A 60 -6.03 -10.76 6.29
CA LEU A 60 -4.64 -10.35 6.40
C LEU A 60 -4.39 -9.77 7.79
N ASP A 61 -3.37 -10.28 8.47
CA ASP A 61 -2.94 -9.75 9.76
C ASP A 61 -2.06 -8.49 9.61
N ARG A 62 -1.69 -7.90 10.74
CA ARG A 62 -0.82 -6.72 10.82
C ARG A 62 0.49 -6.89 10.05
N GLU A 63 1.17 -8.03 10.18
CA GLU A 63 2.49 -8.21 9.56
C GLU A 63 2.35 -8.33 8.05
N GLN A 64 1.31 -9.02 7.59
CA GLN A 64 0.96 -9.12 6.17
C GLN A 64 0.58 -7.75 5.58
N ILE A 65 -0.23 -6.95 6.29
CA ILE A 65 -0.56 -5.57 5.89
C ILE A 65 0.73 -4.73 5.76
N ARG A 66 1.65 -4.85 6.71
CA ARG A 66 2.92 -4.13 6.71
C ARG A 66 3.81 -4.53 5.55
N MET A 67 3.97 -5.84 5.31
CA MET A 67 4.75 -6.36 4.20
C MET A 67 4.21 -5.89 2.85
N LEU A 68 2.89 -5.98 2.65
CA LEU A 68 2.24 -5.50 1.43
C LEU A 68 2.44 -3.99 1.22
N HIS A 69 2.40 -3.20 2.29
CA HIS A 69 2.70 -1.77 2.19
C HIS A 69 4.14 -1.50 1.71
N LEU A 70 5.12 -2.25 2.23
CA LEU A 70 6.52 -2.13 1.80
C LEU A 70 6.69 -2.53 0.33
N ASP A 71 6.05 -3.63 -0.09
CA ASP A 71 6.07 -4.09 -1.47
C ASP A 71 5.46 -3.03 -2.42
N MET A 72 4.34 -2.43 -2.04
CA MET A 72 3.72 -1.35 -2.81
C MET A 72 4.67 -0.16 -2.99
N LYS A 73 5.36 0.27 -1.92
CA LYS A 73 6.33 1.36 -2.00
C LYS A 73 7.54 1.00 -2.86
N ALA A 74 7.99 -0.25 -2.84
CA ALA A 74 9.08 -0.72 -3.67
C ALA A 74 8.70 -0.67 -5.17
N VAL A 75 7.48 -1.09 -5.52
CA VAL A 75 6.95 -1.01 -6.89
C VAL A 75 6.83 0.44 -7.34
N GLU A 76 6.31 1.34 -6.50
CA GLU A 76 6.20 2.77 -6.81
C GLU A 76 7.58 3.41 -7.01
N ALA A 77 8.56 3.09 -6.15
CA ALA A 77 9.93 3.58 -6.27
C ALA A 77 10.62 3.09 -7.55
N ALA A 78 10.41 1.82 -7.91
CA ALA A 78 10.92 1.25 -9.15
C ALA A 78 10.30 1.95 -10.38
N ALA A 79 8.98 2.15 -10.39
CA ALA A 79 8.28 2.86 -11.47
C ALA A 79 8.78 4.31 -11.61
N MET A 80 8.96 5.03 -10.50
CA MET A 80 9.51 6.38 -10.48
C MET A 80 10.94 6.42 -11.04
N ARG A 81 11.77 5.44 -10.69
CA ARG A 81 13.15 5.33 -11.17
C ARG A 81 13.20 5.10 -12.68
N SER A 82 12.36 4.21 -13.20
CA SER A 82 12.22 3.95 -14.64
C SER A 82 11.77 5.20 -15.40
N ALA A 83 10.80 5.95 -14.86
CA ALA A 83 10.33 7.20 -15.45
C ALA A 83 11.39 8.30 -15.44
N SER A 84 12.23 8.36 -14.40
CA SER A 84 13.35 9.32 -14.32
C SER A 84 14.43 9.03 -15.36
N LEU A 85 14.80 7.75 -15.54
CA LEU A 85 15.77 7.32 -16.57
C LEU A 85 15.27 7.67 -17.98
N ALA A 86 14.01 7.36 -18.30
CA ALA A 86 13.42 7.69 -19.60
C ALA A 86 13.41 9.19 -19.91
N ARG A 87 13.34 10.07 -18.90
CA ARG A 87 13.42 11.53 -19.08
C ARG A 87 14.86 12.02 -19.28
N GLN A 88 15.84 11.37 -18.67
CA GLN A 88 17.25 11.74 -18.82
C GLN A 88 17.75 11.42 -20.23
N ASP A 89 17.36 10.27 -20.79
CA ASP A 89 17.69 9.89 -22.17
C ASP A 89 17.08 10.85 -23.21
N ALA A 90 15.88 11.36 -22.95
CA ALA A 90 15.22 12.35 -23.82
C ALA A 90 15.89 13.75 -23.76
N GLY A 91 16.62 14.07 -22.69
CA GLY A 91 17.28 15.36 -22.49
C GLY A 91 18.71 15.45 -23.07
N TRP A 92 19.30 14.32 -23.50
CA TRP A 92 20.71 14.27 -23.92
C TRP A 92 20.94 14.53 -25.43
N ALA A 93 19.90 14.62 -26.26
CA ALA A 93 20.05 14.76 -27.72
C ALA A 93 20.50 16.15 -28.23
N GLY A 94 20.86 17.11 -27.36
CA GLY A 94 21.04 18.52 -27.73
C GLY A 94 22.41 19.15 -27.43
N SER A 95 23.43 18.40 -27.02
CA SER A 95 24.74 19.01 -26.68
C SER A 95 25.91 18.20 -27.25
N SER A 96 26.01 18.20 -28.58
CA SER A 96 27.27 17.95 -29.28
C SER A 96 27.26 18.69 -30.61
N SER A 97 27.54 19.98 -30.54
CA SER A 97 28.21 20.70 -31.62
C SER A 97 29.27 21.59 -30.98
N SER A 98 30.47 21.04 -30.92
CA SER A 98 31.71 21.79 -30.69
C SER A 98 32.44 21.92 -32.02
N LEU A 99 33.18 23.04 -32.14
CA LEU A 99 34.23 23.38 -33.09
C LEU A 99 33.79 24.07 -34.37
#